data_AF-A0A5C3ML35-F1
#
_entry.id   AF-A0A5C3ML35-F1
#
_cell.length_a   1.000
_cell.length_b   1.000
_cell.length_c   1.000
_cell.angle_alpha   90.00
_cell.angle_beta   90.00
_cell.angle_gamma   90.00
#
_symmetry.space_group_name_H-M   'P 1'
#
loop_
_entity.id
_entity.type
_entity.pdbx_description
1 polymer ?
#
loop_
_entity_poly.entity_id
_entity_poly.type
_entity_poly.pdbx_seq_one_letter_code
_entity_poly.pdbx_strand_id
1 'polypeptide(L)'
;MNGTPPPNPPPANASTRLAKPPPTGPAPPAPATAPPAPPTLTPPQLVPAGHPTHLPPINRPNPPPHHHHASPPNGHHTQNVKGKKRNDIPVDPATMYETLKNRIAVLEEEEVVEEEEERRFTEEAQKSVKGMEENAIHAKYIELFAELKRLERDHAKEKQKLIKEKDTAKGQLTKSNQTRTKMENLARELQKENKRLREDGKRLAQNAEDVQDELSQVKSDLAKRTDKAKLQDVKYREMPDIVVKVVCRYRAELFFKISRKTKLSRLFNAWTDRMERTGGAKDGSVTGSMNGSAKSEAASTAYTTPPTNLTMQFVFTHSGRLVEADQTPEEAGVEDGDEILAVEMMDLTEGPGGEEWEEHVEPRREKLKKTWNDDPREAKRTIQEIFDGVVRERLKEVLRQYELRERHFECVIRSKELEVLLSRARAAEQKQLAENERSKADKQEEEIQQLRKDLDDAQNGQTMLIDKLITCCKEIIQKPNAERTQRLFASLREELEKKAPRGVKKPVTDAGPDPQEAQVGG
;
A
#
# COMPACT_ATOMS: atom_id res chain seq x y z
N MET A 1 -53.48 79.41 -5.89
CA MET A 1 -52.21 79.23 -6.63
C MET A 1 -51.75 77.78 -6.43
N ASN A 2 -51.05 77.22 -7.42
CA ASN A 2 -50.82 75.77 -7.58
C ASN A 2 -49.86 75.17 -6.54
N GLY A 3 -49.95 73.85 -6.34
CA GLY A 3 -48.97 73.08 -5.55
C GLY A 3 -49.40 71.68 -5.10
N THR A 4 -50.01 70.86 -5.96
CA THR A 4 -50.35 69.46 -5.63
C THR A 4 -49.11 68.54 -5.60
N PRO A 5 -49.05 67.53 -4.71
CA PRO A 5 -47.88 66.67 -4.56
C PRO A 5 -47.83 65.51 -5.60
N PRO A 6 -46.64 64.97 -5.93
CA PRO A 6 -46.49 63.82 -6.82
C PRO A 6 -46.80 62.47 -6.13
N PRO A 7 -47.16 61.41 -6.90
CA PRO A 7 -47.72 60.16 -6.37
C PRO A 7 -46.72 59.00 -6.17
N ASN A 8 -47.18 57.94 -5.47
CA ASN A 8 -46.47 56.68 -5.27
C ASN A 8 -46.17 55.91 -6.58
N PRO A 9 -45.06 55.15 -6.65
CA PRO A 9 -44.79 54.19 -7.72
C PRO A 9 -45.48 52.82 -7.51
N PRO A 10 -45.66 52.02 -8.59
CA PRO A 10 -46.40 50.74 -8.59
C PRO A 10 -45.57 49.50 -8.19
N PRO A 11 -46.21 48.34 -7.95
CA PRO A 11 -45.54 47.14 -7.42
C PRO A 11 -45.01 46.16 -8.47
N ALA A 12 -44.10 45.29 -8.01
CA ALA A 12 -43.76 43.96 -8.51
C ALA A 12 -43.19 43.82 -9.94
N ASN A 13 -41.95 43.32 -10.02
CA ASN A 13 -41.64 42.29 -11.01
C ASN A 13 -40.58 41.33 -10.46
N ALA A 14 -40.88 40.03 -10.46
CA ALA A 14 -39.97 39.00 -9.96
C ALA A 14 -39.01 38.57 -11.08
N SER A 15 -37.72 38.45 -10.77
CA SER A 15 -36.75 37.81 -11.67
C SER A 15 -35.85 36.87 -10.88
N THR A 16 -36.08 35.58 -11.10
CA THR A 16 -35.35 34.46 -10.52
C THR A 16 -33.92 34.43 -11.04
N ARG A 17 -32.94 34.71 -10.18
CA ARG A 17 -31.53 34.43 -10.47
C ARG A 17 -31.28 32.92 -10.34
N LEU A 18 -31.06 32.24 -11.46
CA LEU A 18 -30.49 30.89 -11.46
C LEU A 18 -29.06 30.93 -10.91
N ALA A 19 -28.76 30.02 -9.97
CA ALA A 19 -27.41 29.83 -9.44
C ALA A 19 -26.58 28.92 -10.35
N LYS A 20 -25.27 29.18 -10.39
CA LYS A 20 -24.27 28.45 -11.20
C LYS A 20 -23.89 27.14 -10.48
N PRO A 21 -23.81 25.98 -11.16
CA PRO A 21 -23.45 24.72 -10.50
C PRO A 21 -21.95 24.64 -10.16
N PRO A 22 -21.56 24.00 -9.04
CA PRO A 22 -20.16 23.73 -8.69
C PRO A 22 -19.59 22.50 -9.44
N PRO A 23 -18.25 22.33 -9.50
CA PRO A 23 -17.60 21.28 -10.28
C PRO A 23 -17.73 19.89 -9.66
N THR A 24 -17.79 18.87 -10.52
CA THR A 24 -17.77 17.45 -10.16
C THR A 24 -16.34 16.96 -9.85
N GLY A 25 -16.14 16.47 -8.62
CA GLY A 25 -14.96 15.70 -8.22
C GLY A 25 -15.39 14.49 -7.38
N PRO A 26 -14.60 13.40 -7.34
CA PRO A 26 -14.98 12.17 -6.64
C PRO A 26 -14.96 12.36 -5.12
N ALA A 27 -16.02 11.90 -4.44
CA ALA A 27 -16.14 11.99 -2.99
C ALA A 27 -15.29 10.92 -2.27
N PRO A 28 -14.67 11.25 -1.12
CA PRO A 28 -14.01 10.26 -0.27
C PRO A 28 -15.05 9.43 0.52
N PRO A 29 -14.74 8.16 0.88
CA PRO A 29 -15.63 7.32 1.68
C PRO A 29 -15.75 7.81 3.14
N ALA A 30 -16.92 7.60 3.73
CA ALA A 30 -17.25 8.03 5.09
C ALA A 30 -16.57 7.17 6.17
N PRO A 31 -16.20 7.75 7.34
CA PRO A 31 -15.67 6.99 8.47
C PRO A 31 -16.79 6.24 9.21
N ALA A 32 -16.62 4.93 9.39
CA ALA A 32 -17.52 4.11 10.20
C ALA A 32 -17.19 4.22 11.70
N THR A 33 -17.87 5.11 12.41
CA THR A 33 -17.83 5.16 13.89
C THR A 33 -18.87 4.24 14.51
N ALA A 34 -18.41 3.22 15.23
CA ALA A 34 -19.20 2.45 16.19
C ALA A 34 -18.78 2.81 17.64
N PRO A 35 -19.70 2.81 18.62
CA PRO A 35 -19.43 3.32 19.96
C PRO A 35 -18.74 2.29 20.89
N PRO A 36 -17.93 2.74 21.87
CA PRO A 36 -17.34 1.87 22.89
C PRO A 36 -18.28 1.63 24.08
N ALA A 37 -18.22 0.43 24.67
CA ALA A 37 -18.88 0.05 25.92
C ALA A 37 -17.88 0.05 27.11
N PRO A 38 -18.35 0.10 28.38
CA PRO A 38 -17.57 0.63 29.51
C PRO A 38 -16.63 -0.39 30.21
N PRO A 39 -15.68 0.09 31.06
CA PRO A 39 -14.64 -0.75 31.67
C PRO A 39 -15.04 -1.40 33.00
N THR A 40 -14.51 -2.60 33.25
CA THR A 40 -14.53 -3.26 34.57
C THR A 40 -13.17 -3.13 35.25
N LEU A 41 -13.16 -2.94 36.58
CA LEU A 41 -11.99 -2.56 37.38
C LEU A 41 -11.37 -3.73 38.18
N THR A 42 -10.15 -3.48 38.69
CA THR A 42 -9.44 -4.15 39.82
C THR A 42 -8.47 -5.32 39.43
N PRO A 43 -7.42 -5.65 40.24
CA PRO A 43 -6.08 -5.13 39.96
C PRO A 43 -4.93 -6.20 40.16
N PRO A 44 -3.69 -5.95 40.64
CA PRO A 44 -2.51 -6.17 39.78
C PRO A 44 -1.41 -7.12 40.33
N GLN A 45 -0.69 -7.81 39.46
CA GLN A 45 0.68 -8.28 39.77
C GLN A 45 1.67 -8.20 38.59
N LEU A 46 2.70 -7.37 38.81
CA LEU A 46 4.14 -7.65 38.64
C LEU A 46 4.59 -8.58 37.49
N VAL A 47 5.15 -7.95 36.45
CA VAL A 47 6.27 -8.49 35.68
C VAL A 47 7.59 -8.23 36.43
N PRO A 48 8.68 -8.95 36.09
CA PRO A 48 9.72 -8.24 35.32
C PRO A 48 10.30 -9.06 34.15
N ALA A 49 10.93 -8.35 33.21
CA ALA A 49 11.47 -8.90 31.96
C ALA A 49 12.97 -8.65 31.80
N GLY A 50 13.62 -9.45 30.95
CA GLY A 50 14.99 -9.27 30.43
C GLY A 50 15.71 -10.62 30.25
N HIS A 51 16.63 -10.81 29.30
CA HIS A 51 17.09 -9.98 28.18
C HIS A 51 17.94 -10.90 27.22
N PRO A 52 18.09 -10.60 25.91
CA PRO A 52 18.89 -11.44 25.00
C PRO A 52 20.40 -11.13 25.02
N THR A 53 21.18 -12.10 24.57
CA THR A 53 22.66 -12.15 24.54
C THR A 53 23.31 -11.63 23.25
N HIS A 54 24.63 -11.43 23.27
CA HIS A 54 25.49 -11.10 22.11
C HIS A 54 26.84 -11.84 22.18
N LEU A 55 27.46 -12.12 21.02
CA LEU A 55 28.76 -12.78 20.79
C LEU A 55 29.51 -12.02 19.66
N PRO A 56 30.79 -12.30 19.32
CA PRO A 56 32.05 -12.27 20.09
C PRO A 56 33.06 -11.24 19.45
N PRO A 57 34.38 -11.18 19.79
CA PRO A 57 35.27 -10.06 19.42
C PRO A 57 36.38 -10.37 18.37
N ILE A 58 37.00 -9.33 17.78
CA ILE A 58 38.21 -9.41 16.92
C ILE A 58 39.23 -8.28 17.24
N ASN A 59 40.51 -8.69 17.38
CA ASN A 59 41.83 -8.03 17.29
C ASN A 59 42.17 -6.56 17.63
N ARG A 60 43.42 -6.44 18.14
CA ARG A 60 44.29 -5.27 18.45
C ARG A 60 45.21 -4.92 17.24
N PRO A 61 45.86 -3.73 17.14
CA PRO A 61 47.03 -3.36 17.96
C PRO A 61 47.18 -1.87 18.40
N ASN A 62 48.22 -1.64 19.21
CA ASN A 62 48.70 -0.41 19.90
C ASN A 62 49.94 0.16 19.14
N PRO A 63 50.78 1.13 19.61
CA PRO A 63 50.82 2.00 20.82
C PRO A 63 50.95 3.52 20.37
N PRO A 64 51.73 4.49 20.94
CA PRO A 64 52.45 4.65 22.22
C PRO A 64 52.08 5.98 23.00
N PRO A 65 52.94 6.93 23.50
CA PRO A 65 52.73 7.43 24.89
C PRO A 65 52.89 8.97 25.17
N HIS A 66 52.59 9.42 26.40
CA HIS A 66 53.33 10.49 27.10
C HIS A 66 53.08 10.51 28.64
N HIS A 67 54.06 11.02 29.39
CA HIS A 67 54.10 11.15 30.86
C HIS A 67 53.29 12.33 31.44
N HIS A 68 52.85 12.27 32.72
CA HIS A 68 53.54 12.95 33.85
C HIS A 68 52.84 12.76 35.23
N HIS A 69 53.57 13.11 36.30
CA HIS A 69 53.26 12.92 37.73
C HIS A 69 52.13 13.81 38.27
N ALA A 70 51.43 13.35 39.32
CA ALA A 70 51.51 13.91 40.69
C ALA A 70 50.50 13.26 41.67
N SER A 71 50.76 13.37 42.97
CA SER A 71 49.87 12.99 44.10
C SER A 71 50.18 13.90 45.29
N PRO A 72 49.44 13.83 46.41
CA PRO A 72 48.00 14.06 46.61
C PRO A 72 47.79 15.35 47.47
N PRO A 73 46.56 15.68 47.93
CA PRO A 73 46.18 15.24 49.28
C PRO A 73 44.67 14.98 49.52
N ASN A 74 44.40 14.44 50.72
CA ASN A 74 43.12 14.14 51.36
C ASN A 74 41.90 15.02 51.03
N GLY A 75 40.73 14.37 50.93
CA GLY A 75 39.41 15.00 51.00
C GLY A 75 38.27 13.99 50.87
N HIS A 76 37.77 13.46 51.98
CA HIS A 76 36.56 12.61 51.99
C HIS A 76 35.30 13.47 51.77
N HIS A 77 34.65 13.36 50.62
CA HIS A 77 33.24 13.67 50.50
C HIS A 77 32.54 12.78 49.47
N THR A 78 31.49 12.09 49.90
CA THR A 78 30.73 11.12 49.11
C THR A 78 29.57 11.80 48.38
N GLN A 79 29.76 12.15 47.10
CA GLN A 79 28.66 12.49 46.21
C GLN A 79 28.36 11.38 45.19
N ASN A 80 27.07 11.24 44.90
CA ASN A 80 26.48 10.08 44.24
C ASN A 80 26.21 10.37 42.75
N VAL A 81 27.02 9.83 41.84
CA VAL A 81 26.76 9.89 40.38
C VAL A 81 26.88 8.50 39.73
N LYS A 82 25.70 7.90 39.55
CA LYS A 82 25.26 7.05 38.43
C LYS A 82 26.34 6.49 37.45
N GLY A 83 26.55 5.17 37.54
CA GLY A 83 26.48 4.34 36.32
C GLY A 83 27.75 3.68 35.77
N LYS A 84 28.23 2.61 36.41
CA LYS A 84 28.86 1.49 35.70
C LYS A 84 28.52 0.17 36.38
N LYS A 85 28.31 -0.89 35.58
CA LYS A 85 27.90 -2.24 36.02
C LYS A 85 28.70 -2.70 37.24
N ARG A 86 28.05 -2.90 38.39
CA ARG A 86 28.56 -3.86 39.39
C ARG A 86 28.01 -5.22 39.02
N ASN A 87 28.92 -6.17 38.86
CA ASN A 87 28.61 -7.59 38.82
C ASN A 87 27.89 -7.96 40.11
N ASP A 88 26.95 -8.90 40.03
CA ASP A 88 26.38 -9.55 41.20
C ASP A 88 27.43 -10.52 41.75
N ILE A 89 28.27 -10.02 42.67
CA ILE A 89 29.22 -10.82 43.42
C ILE A 89 28.52 -11.19 44.73
N PRO A 90 28.45 -12.48 45.10
CA PRO A 90 27.90 -12.87 46.39
C PRO A 90 28.57 -12.07 47.51
N VAL A 91 27.76 -11.36 48.31
CA VAL A 91 28.28 -10.61 49.45
C VAL A 91 28.82 -11.64 50.44
N ASP A 92 30.15 -11.65 50.58
CA ASP A 92 30.86 -12.55 51.49
C ASP A 92 30.33 -12.36 52.92
N PRO A 93 29.76 -13.41 53.55
CA PRO A 93 29.26 -13.33 54.92
C PRO A 93 30.27 -12.73 55.90
N ALA A 94 31.58 -12.98 55.72
CA ALA A 94 32.61 -12.42 56.58
C ALA A 94 32.62 -10.87 56.55
N THR A 95 32.42 -10.27 55.38
CA THR A 95 32.33 -8.80 55.25
C THR A 95 31.06 -8.23 55.88
N MET A 96 29.94 -8.99 55.87
CA MET A 96 28.71 -8.60 56.56
C MET A 96 28.90 -8.64 58.08
N TYR A 97 29.51 -9.71 58.61
CA TYR A 97 29.82 -9.82 60.04
C TYR A 97 30.78 -8.73 60.52
N GLU A 98 31.82 -8.40 59.75
CA GLU A 98 32.76 -7.33 60.15
C GLU A 98 32.09 -5.94 60.08
N THR A 99 31.19 -5.71 59.12
CA THR A 99 30.41 -4.46 59.07
C THR A 99 29.43 -4.34 60.26
N LEU A 100 28.79 -5.45 60.64
CA LEU A 100 27.89 -5.49 61.79
C LEU A 100 28.65 -5.29 63.11
N LYS A 101 29.80 -5.96 63.27
CA LYS A 101 30.71 -5.80 64.42
C LYS A 101 31.22 -4.37 64.57
N ASN A 102 31.64 -3.73 63.47
CA ASN A 102 32.03 -2.32 63.50
C ASN A 102 30.84 -1.39 63.84
N ARG A 103 29.61 -1.75 63.44
CA ARG A 103 28.42 -0.97 63.82
C ARG A 103 28.06 -1.15 65.30
N ILE A 104 28.27 -2.35 65.86
CA ILE A 104 28.10 -2.62 67.29
C ILE A 104 29.13 -1.82 68.10
N ALA A 105 30.42 -1.90 67.74
CA ALA A 105 31.49 -1.17 68.42
C ALA A 105 31.26 0.36 68.45
N VAL A 106 30.75 0.95 67.37
CA VAL A 106 30.40 2.38 67.33
C VAL A 106 29.23 2.72 68.24
N LEU A 107 28.23 1.84 68.39
CA LEU A 107 27.10 2.07 69.28
C LEU A 107 27.49 1.89 70.76
N GLU A 108 28.37 0.93 71.07
CA GLU A 108 28.94 0.74 72.40
C GLU A 108 29.84 1.94 72.80
N GLU A 109 30.60 2.51 71.85
CA GLU A 109 31.37 3.74 72.08
C GLU A 109 30.47 4.97 72.28
N GLU A 110 29.38 5.09 71.52
CA GLU A 110 28.37 6.16 71.66
C GLU A 110 27.67 6.12 73.04
N GLU A 111 27.29 4.92 73.51
CA GLU A 111 26.69 4.71 74.84
C GLU A 111 27.65 5.04 76.00
N VAL A 112 28.94 4.67 75.89
CA VAL A 112 29.96 5.01 76.91
C VAL A 112 30.24 6.51 76.95
N VAL A 113 30.23 7.20 75.80
CA VAL A 113 30.39 8.66 75.76
C VAL A 113 29.18 9.36 76.37
N GLU A 114 27.95 8.88 76.13
CA GLU A 114 26.73 9.43 76.74
C GLU A 114 26.75 9.25 78.28
N GLU A 115 27.20 8.10 78.80
CA GLU A 115 27.38 7.88 80.25
C GLU A 115 28.49 8.78 80.84
N GLU A 116 29.60 9.02 80.12
CA GLU A 116 30.66 9.92 80.59
C GLU A 116 30.21 11.39 80.60
N GLU A 117 29.43 11.82 79.61
CA GLU A 117 28.83 13.16 79.59
C GLU A 117 27.79 13.36 80.72
N GLU A 118 26.95 12.37 81.02
CA GLU A 118 25.98 12.43 82.13
C GLU A 118 26.69 12.47 83.51
N ARG A 119 27.78 11.71 83.68
CA ARG A 119 28.66 11.81 84.86
C ARG A 119 29.31 13.19 84.99
N ARG A 120 29.81 13.77 83.89
CA ARG A 120 30.38 15.12 83.89
C ARG A 120 29.34 16.17 84.27
N PHE A 121 28.12 16.09 83.75
CA PHE A 121 27.04 17.01 84.11
C PHE A 121 26.67 16.94 85.60
N THR A 122 26.59 15.73 86.17
CA THR A 122 26.28 15.56 87.59
C THR A 122 27.42 16.01 88.51
N GLU A 123 28.68 15.78 88.13
CA GLU A 123 29.85 16.29 88.86
C GLU A 123 29.94 17.84 88.78
N GLU A 124 29.74 18.42 87.59
CA GLU A 124 29.70 19.88 87.38
C GLU A 124 28.60 20.52 88.22
N ALA A 125 27.39 19.95 88.24
CA ALA A 125 26.28 20.45 89.05
C ALA A 125 26.60 20.43 90.56
N GLN A 126 27.17 19.35 91.08
CA GLN A 126 27.56 19.24 92.50
C GLN A 126 28.69 20.23 92.84
N LYS A 127 29.71 20.33 91.98
CA LYS A 127 30.84 21.27 92.12
C LYS A 127 30.38 22.73 92.09
N SER A 128 29.39 23.03 91.26
CA SER A 128 28.82 24.37 91.06
C SER A 128 28.04 24.89 92.27
N VAL A 129 27.57 24.02 93.17
CA VAL A 129 26.79 24.38 94.39
C VAL A 129 27.63 24.28 95.68
N LYS A 130 28.73 23.52 95.65
CA LYS A 130 29.57 23.24 96.83
C LYS A 130 30.22 24.50 97.41
N GLY A 131 29.83 24.84 98.64
CA GLY A 131 30.40 25.96 99.40
C GLY A 131 29.69 27.31 99.22
N MET A 132 28.55 27.34 98.51
CA MET A 132 27.70 28.54 98.43
C MET A 132 26.79 28.66 99.67
N GLU A 133 26.46 29.90 100.07
CA GLU A 133 25.47 30.18 101.12
C GLU A 133 24.04 29.93 100.62
N GLU A 134 23.12 29.56 101.51
CA GLU A 134 21.75 29.12 101.17
C GLU A 134 20.98 30.11 100.28
N ASN A 135 21.11 31.43 100.53
CA ASN A 135 20.53 32.48 99.68
C ASN A 135 21.11 32.47 98.25
N ALA A 136 22.41 32.21 98.09
CA ALA A 136 23.07 32.14 96.79
C ALA A 136 22.69 30.84 96.05
N ILE A 137 22.50 29.74 96.76
CA ILE A 137 21.95 28.49 96.20
C ILE A 137 20.51 28.72 95.69
N HIS A 138 19.67 29.42 96.47
CA HIS A 138 18.29 29.70 96.07
C HIS A 138 18.21 30.63 94.85
N ALA A 139 19.04 31.68 94.80
CA ALA A 139 19.14 32.56 93.63
C ALA A 139 19.56 31.78 92.36
N LYS A 140 20.57 30.91 92.49
CA LYS A 140 21.07 30.05 91.41
C LYS A 140 20.05 29.01 90.94
N TYR A 141 19.23 28.48 91.85
CA TYR A 141 18.10 27.61 91.49
C TYR A 141 17.04 28.36 90.68
N ILE A 142 16.69 29.60 91.06
CA ILE A 142 15.74 30.44 90.30
C ILE A 142 16.30 30.77 88.91
N GLU A 143 17.58 31.10 88.81
CA GLU A 143 18.28 31.36 87.53
C GLU A 143 18.26 30.12 86.62
N LEU A 144 18.67 28.95 87.14
CA LEU A 144 18.64 27.69 86.39
C LEU A 144 17.22 27.29 85.98
N PHE A 145 16.22 27.54 86.82
CA PHE A 145 14.81 27.29 86.46
C PHE A 145 14.32 28.26 85.38
N ALA A 146 14.69 29.54 85.43
CA ALA A 146 14.37 30.51 84.39
C ALA A 146 15.05 30.18 83.05
N GLU A 147 16.31 29.72 83.09
CA GLU A 147 17.07 29.29 81.92
C GLU A 147 16.50 27.98 81.33
N LEU A 148 16.12 27.01 82.17
CA LEU A 148 15.37 25.81 81.75
C LEU A 148 14.06 26.19 81.05
N LYS A 149 13.27 27.09 81.63
CA LYS A 149 12.02 27.59 81.02
C LYS A 149 12.28 28.41 79.74
N ARG A 150 13.49 28.96 79.55
CA ARG A 150 13.92 29.63 78.30
C ARG A 150 14.27 28.59 77.23
N LEU A 151 15.09 27.61 77.58
CA LEU A 151 15.47 26.47 76.74
C LEU A 151 14.24 25.68 76.27
N GLU A 152 13.27 25.36 77.15
CA GLU A 152 12.01 24.72 76.75
C GLU A 152 11.26 25.50 75.66
N ARG A 153 11.19 26.83 75.80
CA ARG A 153 10.53 27.72 74.82
C ARG A 153 11.30 27.80 73.51
N ASP A 154 12.62 27.84 73.55
CA ASP A 154 13.46 27.93 72.35
C ASP A 154 13.52 26.58 71.60
N HIS A 155 13.61 25.46 72.33
CA HIS A 155 13.50 24.11 71.76
C HIS A 155 12.12 23.85 71.13
N ALA A 156 11.03 24.40 71.70
CA ALA A 156 9.71 24.36 71.08
C ALA A 156 9.63 25.15 69.76
N LYS A 157 10.26 26.35 69.68
CA LYS A 157 10.36 27.12 68.43
C LYS A 157 11.20 26.38 67.39
N GLU A 158 12.33 25.81 67.80
CA GLU A 158 13.23 25.06 66.92
C GLU A 158 12.55 23.81 66.36
N LYS A 159 11.87 23.03 67.19
CA LYS A 159 11.01 21.92 66.74
C LYS A 159 9.98 22.37 65.70
N GLN A 160 9.33 23.53 65.91
CA GLN A 160 8.37 24.07 64.95
C GLN A 160 9.04 24.56 63.64
N LYS A 161 10.24 25.12 63.71
CA LYS A 161 11.07 25.50 62.55
C LYS A 161 11.46 24.26 61.73
N LEU A 162 12.00 23.23 62.38
CA LEU A 162 12.38 21.96 61.75
C LEU A 162 11.21 21.25 61.07
N ILE A 163 10.00 21.31 61.67
CA ILE A 163 8.78 20.78 61.02
C ILE A 163 8.47 21.55 59.72
N LYS A 164 8.51 22.89 59.73
CA LYS A 164 8.27 23.72 58.53
C LYS A 164 9.33 23.49 57.45
N GLU A 165 10.60 23.38 57.83
CA GLU A 165 11.70 23.10 56.91
C GLU A 165 11.57 21.70 56.29
N LYS A 166 11.27 20.68 57.09
CA LYS A 166 10.98 19.32 56.62
C LYS A 166 9.82 19.28 55.63
N ASP A 167 8.71 19.97 55.92
CA ASP A 167 7.55 20.00 55.01
C ASP A 167 7.84 20.78 53.72
N THR A 168 8.67 21.84 53.80
CA THR A 168 9.17 22.59 52.65
C THR A 168 10.09 21.73 51.76
N ALA A 169 11.04 21.01 52.38
CA ALA A 169 11.94 20.08 51.71
C ALA A 169 11.16 18.91 51.05
N LYS A 170 10.15 18.36 51.73
CA LYS A 170 9.23 17.35 51.17
C LYS A 170 8.46 17.89 49.96
N GLY A 171 8.01 19.15 50.01
CA GLY A 171 7.40 19.84 48.87
C GLY A 171 8.35 20.01 47.68
N GLN A 172 9.58 20.45 47.92
CA GLN A 172 10.61 20.56 46.88
C GLN A 172 10.98 19.20 46.28
N LEU A 173 11.19 18.17 47.11
CA LEU A 173 11.47 16.80 46.67
C LEU A 173 10.34 16.24 45.80
N THR A 174 9.08 16.53 46.15
CA THR A 174 7.91 16.11 45.36
C THR A 174 7.91 16.77 43.97
N LYS A 175 8.13 18.09 43.90
CA LYS A 175 8.25 18.83 42.63
C LYS A 175 9.44 18.34 41.79
N SER A 176 10.59 18.10 42.42
CA SER A 176 11.79 17.56 41.77
C SER A 176 11.54 16.18 41.17
N ASN A 177 10.92 15.27 41.93
CA ASN A 177 10.54 13.94 41.44
C ASN A 177 9.55 14.01 40.27
N GLN A 178 8.54 14.88 40.32
CA GLN A 178 7.62 15.08 39.18
C GLN A 178 8.35 15.57 37.92
N THR A 179 9.27 16.53 38.06
CA THR A 179 10.10 17.02 36.94
C THR A 179 11.02 15.92 36.41
N ARG A 180 11.62 15.11 37.29
CA ARG A 180 12.45 13.96 36.90
C ARG A 180 11.65 12.95 36.06
N THR A 181 10.44 12.59 36.49
CA THR A 181 9.56 11.67 35.74
C THR A 181 9.17 12.25 34.38
N LYS A 182 8.86 13.55 34.29
CA LYS A 182 8.59 14.22 33.00
C LYS A 182 9.80 14.16 32.06
N MET A 183 11.01 14.45 32.55
CA MET A 183 12.23 14.34 31.75
C MET A 183 12.55 12.90 31.33
N GLU A 184 12.30 11.91 32.19
CA GLU A 184 12.51 10.51 31.85
C GLU A 184 11.53 10.02 30.76
N ASN A 185 10.26 10.42 30.85
CA ASN A 185 9.27 10.13 29.81
C ASN A 185 9.65 10.79 28.47
N LEU A 186 10.00 12.08 28.48
CA LEU A 186 10.44 12.80 27.29
C LEU A 186 11.71 12.18 26.68
N ALA A 187 12.65 11.73 27.50
CA ALA A 187 13.85 11.04 27.01
C ALA A 187 13.52 9.69 26.34
N ARG A 188 12.59 8.91 26.90
CA ARG A 188 12.12 7.65 26.30
C ARG A 188 11.35 7.89 25.00
N GLU A 189 10.55 8.96 24.94
CA GLU A 189 9.80 9.35 23.74
C GLU A 189 10.73 9.83 22.62
N LEU A 190 11.67 10.73 22.93
CA LEU A 190 12.71 11.17 21.98
C LEU A 190 13.58 10.02 21.47
N GLN A 191 13.89 9.02 22.31
CA GLN A 191 14.60 7.80 21.86
C GLN A 191 13.73 6.96 20.91
N LYS A 192 12.44 6.82 21.18
CA LYS A 192 11.50 6.08 20.34
C LYS A 192 11.29 6.78 18.98
N GLU A 193 11.17 8.10 18.99
CA GLU A 193 11.08 8.91 17.77
C GLU A 193 12.39 8.90 16.97
N ASN A 194 13.55 9.01 17.62
CA ASN A 194 14.85 8.85 16.96
C ASN A 194 15.05 7.46 16.34
N LYS A 195 14.42 6.41 16.89
CA LYS A 195 14.40 5.08 16.26
C LYS A 195 13.49 5.08 15.04
N ARG A 196 12.26 5.59 15.18
CA ARG A 196 11.28 5.73 14.09
C ARG A 196 11.87 6.51 12.90
N LEU A 197 12.45 7.69 13.12
CA LEU A 197 13.05 8.51 12.08
C LEU A 197 14.21 7.82 11.33
N ARG A 198 14.99 6.96 12.00
CA ARG A 198 16.02 6.14 11.32
C ARG A 198 15.40 5.01 10.48
N GLU A 199 14.33 4.39 10.97
CA GLU A 199 13.59 3.36 10.25
C GLU A 199 12.86 3.95 9.02
N ASP A 200 12.21 5.09 9.18
CA ASP A 200 11.54 5.85 8.11
C ASP A 200 12.57 6.35 7.08
N GLY A 201 13.70 6.91 7.52
CA GLY A 201 14.79 7.33 6.64
C GLY A 201 15.38 6.16 5.84
N LYS A 202 15.51 4.97 6.45
CA LYS A 202 15.94 3.76 5.73
C LYS A 202 14.88 3.30 4.70
N ARG A 203 13.59 3.36 5.05
CA ARG A 203 12.49 3.02 4.11
C ARG A 203 12.45 3.98 2.93
N LEU A 204 12.64 5.28 3.16
CA LEU A 204 12.65 6.29 2.11
C LEU A 204 13.87 6.14 1.19
N ALA A 205 15.05 5.81 1.75
CA ALA A 205 16.24 5.50 0.95
C ALA A 205 16.03 4.27 0.05
N GLN A 206 15.45 3.18 0.58
CA GLN A 206 15.11 2.00 -0.22
C GLN A 206 14.13 2.34 -1.35
N ASN A 207 13.05 3.05 -1.05
CA ASN A 207 12.07 3.45 -2.06
C ASN A 207 12.69 4.32 -3.18
N ALA A 208 13.62 5.20 -2.83
CA ALA A 208 14.35 6.01 -3.81
C ALA A 208 15.30 5.17 -4.69
N GLU A 209 15.92 4.12 -4.13
CA GLU A 209 16.74 3.14 -4.87
C GLU A 209 15.85 2.31 -5.83
N ASP A 210 14.75 1.76 -5.33
CA ASP A 210 13.78 0.99 -6.12
C ASP A 210 13.26 1.80 -7.33
N VAL A 211 12.89 3.08 -7.11
CA VAL A 211 12.44 4.00 -8.18
C VAL A 211 13.56 4.35 -9.16
N GLN A 212 14.81 4.45 -8.70
CA GLN A 212 15.96 4.71 -9.56
C GLN A 212 16.27 3.49 -10.46
N ASP A 213 16.10 2.28 -9.96
CA ASP A 213 16.25 1.04 -10.71
C ASP A 213 15.11 0.85 -11.73
N GLU A 214 13.86 1.10 -11.35
CA GLU A 214 12.72 1.13 -12.28
C GLU A 214 12.94 2.14 -13.42
N LEU A 215 13.38 3.37 -13.09
CA LEU A 215 13.68 4.39 -14.09
C LEU A 215 14.84 3.98 -15.01
N SER A 216 15.85 3.31 -14.47
CA SER A 216 16.98 2.77 -15.24
C SER A 216 16.56 1.65 -16.19
N GLN A 217 15.65 0.77 -15.74
CA GLN A 217 15.04 -0.27 -16.56
C GLN A 217 14.19 0.32 -17.69
N VAL A 218 13.28 1.27 -17.38
CA VAL A 218 12.45 1.96 -18.38
C VAL A 218 13.31 2.69 -19.41
N LYS A 219 14.40 3.35 -18.98
CA LYS A 219 15.36 4.00 -19.87
C LYS A 219 16.08 3.00 -20.79
N SER A 220 16.47 1.83 -20.27
CA SER A 220 17.06 0.74 -21.05
C SER A 220 16.10 0.22 -22.11
N ASP A 221 14.84 -0.01 -21.76
CA ASP A 221 13.83 -0.52 -22.69
C ASP A 221 13.37 0.52 -23.71
N LEU A 222 13.34 1.81 -23.34
CA LEU A 222 13.13 2.90 -24.29
C LEU A 222 14.29 2.99 -25.29
N ALA A 223 15.54 2.89 -24.84
CA ALA A 223 16.70 2.88 -25.73
C ALA A 223 16.63 1.70 -26.73
N LYS A 224 16.36 0.48 -26.26
CA LYS A 224 16.16 -0.71 -27.12
C LYS A 224 15.05 -0.50 -28.15
N ARG A 225 13.93 0.13 -27.77
CA ARG A 225 12.82 0.46 -28.71
C ARG A 225 13.26 1.51 -29.73
N THR A 226 13.98 2.55 -29.30
CA THR A 226 14.51 3.59 -30.19
C THR A 226 15.50 3.02 -31.20
N ASP A 227 16.39 2.12 -30.79
CA ASP A 227 17.38 1.54 -31.70
C ASP A 227 16.75 0.52 -32.66
N LYS A 228 15.74 -0.25 -32.24
CA LYS A 228 14.91 -1.06 -33.14
C LYS A 228 14.20 -0.20 -34.20
N ALA A 229 13.61 0.93 -33.80
CA ALA A 229 12.93 1.84 -34.72
C ALA A 229 13.90 2.47 -35.74
N LYS A 230 15.11 2.87 -35.32
CA LYS A 230 16.16 3.34 -36.23
C LYS A 230 16.57 2.26 -37.24
N LEU A 231 16.79 1.02 -36.77
CA LEU A 231 17.19 -0.09 -37.65
C LEU A 231 16.09 -0.40 -38.69
N GLN A 232 14.83 -0.29 -38.28
CA GLN A 232 13.68 -0.46 -39.17
C GLN A 232 13.57 0.68 -40.21
N ASP A 233 13.79 1.95 -39.83
CA ASP A 233 13.82 3.07 -40.79
C ASP A 233 14.98 2.95 -41.78
N VAL A 234 16.17 2.50 -41.34
CA VAL A 234 17.29 2.19 -42.24
C VAL A 234 16.92 1.10 -43.24
N LYS A 235 16.34 -0.03 -42.78
CA LYS A 235 15.85 -1.10 -43.67
C LYS A 235 14.89 -0.56 -44.74
N TYR A 236 13.92 0.27 -44.35
CA TYR A 236 12.97 0.87 -45.29
C TYR A 236 13.56 1.97 -46.18
N ARG A 237 14.70 2.56 -45.82
CA ARG A 237 15.40 3.55 -46.64
C ARG A 237 16.26 2.91 -47.73
N GLU A 238 16.82 1.73 -47.46
CA GLU A 238 17.65 0.97 -48.40
C GLU A 238 16.82 0.17 -49.42
N MET A 239 15.57 -0.14 -49.09
CA MET A 239 14.68 -0.92 -49.96
C MET A 239 14.02 -0.03 -51.03
N PRO A 240 14.06 -0.41 -52.33
CA PRO A 240 13.58 0.44 -53.41
C PRO A 240 12.05 0.57 -53.42
N ASP A 241 11.57 1.72 -53.90
CA ASP A 241 10.16 1.94 -54.27
C ASP A 241 9.70 0.87 -55.29
N ILE A 242 8.44 0.47 -55.19
CA ILE A 242 7.79 -0.50 -56.08
C ILE A 242 6.81 0.17 -57.04
N VAL A 243 6.56 -0.46 -58.19
CA VAL A 243 5.48 -0.14 -59.10
C VAL A 243 4.38 -1.17 -58.95
N VAL A 244 3.22 -0.74 -58.47
CA VAL A 244 2.02 -1.59 -58.30
C VAL A 244 0.98 -1.20 -59.33
N LYS A 245 0.31 -2.20 -59.91
CA LYS A 245 -0.79 -2.00 -60.85
C LYS A 245 -2.12 -2.10 -60.12
N VAL A 246 -2.87 -1.02 -60.05
CA VAL A 246 -4.24 -1.03 -59.51
C VAL A 246 -5.22 -1.20 -60.67
N VAL A 247 -6.14 -2.15 -60.57
CA VAL A 247 -7.05 -2.54 -61.66
C VAL A 247 -8.50 -2.57 -61.18
N CYS A 248 -9.38 -1.84 -61.86
CA CYS A 248 -10.82 -2.03 -61.78
C CYS A 248 -11.33 -2.50 -63.15
N ARG A 249 -11.81 -3.75 -63.19
CA ARG A 249 -12.04 -4.56 -64.42
C ARG A 249 -12.84 -3.87 -65.53
N TYR A 250 -13.70 -2.90 -65.19
CA TYR A 250 -14.59 -2.21 -66.12
C TYR A 250 -14.40 -0.68 -66.19
N ARG A 251 -13.40 -0.12 -65.48
CA ARG A 251 -13.08 1.33 -65.51
C ARG A 251 -11.70 1.61 -66.09
N ALA A 252 -10.65 1.10 -65.45
CA ALA A 252 -9.27 1.45 -65.74
C ALA A 252 -8.28 0.48 -65.11
N GLU A 253 -7.05 0.53 -65.60
CA GLU A 253 -5.85 0.05 -64.91
C GLU A 253 -4.84 1.20 -64.83
N LEU A 254 -4.20 1.38 -63.67
CA LEU A 254 -3.24 2.46 -63.42
C LEU A 254 -2.04 1.92 -62.66
N PHE A 255 -0.84 2.32 -63.08
CA PHE A 255 0.40 1.99 -62.41
C PHE A 255 0.79 3.12 -61.45
N PHE A 256 1.18 2.75 -60.23
CA PHE A 256 1.63 3.68 -59.20
C PHE A 256 2.99 3.27 -58.68
N LYS A 257 3.97 4.16 -58.80
CA LYS A 257 5.23 4.04 -58.06
C LYS A 257 4.99 4.50 -56.62
N ILE A 258 5.15 3.59 -55.66
CA ILE A 258 4.93 3.83 -54.24
C ILE A 258 6.13 3.37 -53.41
N SER A 259 6.41 4.09 -52.33
CA SER A 259 7.48 3.70 -51.41
C SER A 259 6.98 2.64 -50.44
N ARG A 260 7.78 1.57 -50.23
CA ARG A 260 7.45 0.41 -49.39
C ARG A 260 7.09 0.73 -47.93
N LYS A 261 7.43 1.93 -47.45
CA LYS A 261 7.07 2.46 -46.10
C LYS A 261 5.85 3.38 -46.06
N THR A 262 5.24 3.68 -47.20
CA THR A 262 4.07 4.57 -47.28
C THR A 262 2.79 3.76 -47.14
N LYS A 263 1.90 4.19 -46.24
CA LYS A 263 0.58 3.55 -46.07
C LYS A 263 -0.23 3.57 -47.37
N LEU A 264 -0.91 2.46 -47.66
CA LEU A 264 -1.67 2.23 -48.87
C LEU A 264 -2.88 3.16 -49.01
N SER A 265 -3.36 3.78 -47.92
CA SER A 265 -4.29 4.92 -47.94
C SER A 265 -3.90 6.01 -48.94
N ARG A 266 -2.61 6.34 -49.11
CA ARG A 266 -2.19 7.32 -50.13
C ARG A 266 -2.38 6.82 -51.55
N LEU A 267 -2.16 5.53 -51.79
CA LEU A 267 -2.42 4.87 -53.08
C LEU A 267 -3.92 4.85 -53.37
N PHE A 268 -4.72 4.42 -52.39
CA PHE A 268 -6.17 4.26 -52.52
C PHE A 268 -6.87 5.61 -52.73
N ASN A 269 -6.51 6.66 -51.97
CA ASN A 269 -7.03 8.00 -52.19
C ASN A 269 -6.65 8.53 -53.59
N ALA A 270 -5.39 8.36 -54.01
CA ALA A 270 -4.93 8.78 -55.33
C ALA A 270 -5.56 7.98 -56.49
N TRP A 271 -6.04 6.75 -56.23
CA TRP A 271 -6.87 5.98 -57.14
C TRP A 271 -8.28 6.56 -57.22
N THR A 272 -8.97 6.71 -56.07
CA THR A 272 -10.35 7.21 -56.00
C THR A 272 -10.46 8.61 -56.60
N ASP A 273 -9.56 9.54 -56.25
CA ASP A 273 -9.48 10.90 -56.82
C ASP A 273 -9.40 10.90 -58.36
N ARG A 274 -8.75 9.89 -58.96
CA ARG A 274 -8.64 9.76 -60.42
C ARG A 274 -9.90 9.14 -61.02
N MET A 275 -10.54 8.19 -60.34
CA MET A 275 -11.78 7.57 -60.81
C MET A 275 -12.95 8.57 -60.80
N GLU A 276 -13.06 9.40 -59.76
CA GLU A 276 -14.10 10.44 -59.67
C GLU A 276 -13.95 11.49 -60.77
N ARG A 277 -12.72 11.95 -61.05
CA ARG A 277 -12.43 12.91 -62.13
C ARG A 277 -12.71 12.38 -63.54
N THR A 278 -12.70 11.06 -63.72
CA THR A 278 -12.91 10.42 -65.03
C THR A 278 -14.41 10.18 -65.33
N GLY A 279 -15.30 10.40 -64.36
CA GLY A 279 -16.76 10.30 -64.53
C GLY A 279 -17.44 11.53 -65.13
N GLY A 280 -16.73 12.66 -65.27
CA GLY A 280 -17.24 13.91 -65.85
C GLY A 280 -16.94 14.03 -67.35
N ALA A 281 -17.92 14.51 -68.13
CA ALA A 281 -17.82 14.59 -69.59
C ALA A 281 -16.74 15.58 -70.09
N LYS A 282 -16.29 15.36 -71.34
CA LYS A 282 -15.35 16.21 -72.07
C LYS A 282 -15.75 17.70 -72.08
N ASP A 283 -14.88 18.56 -71.58
CA ASP A 283 -14.41 19.75 -72.32
C ASP A 283 -13.06 20.27 -71.75
N GLY A 284 -12.34 21.10 -72.49
CA GLY A 284 -11.33 22.01 -71.95
C GLY A 284 -9.92 21.45 -71.72
N SER A 285 -9.04 21.59 -72.72
CA SER A 285 -7.59 21.47 -72.55
C SER A 285 -7.01 22.60 -71.69
N VAL A 286 -6.39 22.29 -70.55
CA VAL A 286 -5.26 23.08 -69.99
C VAL A 286 -4.20 22.16 -69.38
N THR A 287 -2.96 22.30 -69.85
CA THR A 287 -1.75 21.75 -69.25
C THR A 287 -1.42 22.46 -67.93
N GLY A 288 -1.26 21.71 -66.83
CA GLY A 288 -0.92 22.28 -65.52
C GLY A 288 -0.13 21.32 -64.64
N SER A 289 1.19 21.30 -64.78
CA SER A 289 2.08 20.63 -63.82
C SER A 289 2.09 21.41 -62.49
N MET A 290 1.68 20.79 -61.39
CA MET A 290 2.03 21.26 -60.05
C MET A 290 2.37 20.12 -59.09
N ASN A 291 3.64 20.10 -58.70
CA ASN A 291 4.21 19.35 -57.60
C ASN A 291 3.80 20.03 -56.28
N GLY A 292 3.11 19.34 -55.37
CA GLY A 292 2.45 19.96 -54.21
C GLY A 292 2.65 19.20 -52.91
N SER A 293 3.70 19.55 -52.16
CA SER A 293 3.95 19.01 -50.81
C SER A 293 2.97 19.63 -49.81
N ALA A 294 2.02 18.82 -49.29
CA ALA A 294 1.12 19.22 -48.22
C ALA A 294 1.64 18.73 -46.86
N LYS A 295 1.83 19.68 -45.93
CA LYS A 295 2.25 19.42 -44.54
C LYS A 295 1.11 18.78 -43.74
N SER A 296 1.49 18.03 -42.71
CA SER A 296 0.57 17.54 -41.67
C SER A 296 0.16 18.68 -40.73
N GLU A 297 -1.14 18.74 -40.39
CA GLU A 297 -1.61 19.27 -39.12
C GLU A 297 -2.80 18.42 -38.62
N ALA A 298 -3.18 18.59 -37.34
CA ALA A 298 -3.83 17.55 -36.56
C ALA A 298 -5.35 17.76 -36.34
N ALA A 299 -6.01 16.61 -36.09
CA ALA A 299 -7.22 16.42 -35.27
C ALA A 299 -8.48 17.26 -35.58
N SER A 300 -9.58 16.55 -35.88
CA SER A 300 -10.85 16.74 -35.16
C SER A 300 -11.79 15.55 -35.32
N THR A 301 -12.21 14.97 -34.20
CA THR A 301 -13.32 14.02 -34.14
C THR A 301 -14.63 14.81 -34.16
N ALA A 302 -15.19 15.04 -35.36
CA ALA A 302 -16.45 15.75 -35.52
C ALA A 302 -17.43 14.89 -36.32
N TYR A 303 -18.55 14.52 -35.69
CA TYR A 303 -19.70 13.94 -36.38
C TYR A 303 -20.43 15.04 -37.15
N THR A 304 -20.05 15.23 -38.41
CA THR A 304 -20.83 16.00 -39.39
C THR A 304 -21.29 15.05 -40.49
N THR A 305 -22.60 14.97 -40.68
CA THR A 305 -23.26 14.26 -41.79
C THR A 305 -22.64 14.69 -43.11
N PRO A 306 -22.24 13.75 -44.00
CA PRO A 306 -21.71 14.11 -45.31
C PRO A 306 -22.84 14.69 -46.19
N PRO A 307 -22.53 15.63 -47.10
CA PRO A 307 -23.47 16.04 -48.12
C PRO A 307 -23.65 14.90 -49.13
N THR A 308 -24.89 14.71 -49.60
CA THR A 308 -25.26 13.73 -50.63
C THR A 308 -24.60 14.06 -51.97
N ASN A 309 -23.45 13.45 -52.23
CA ASN A 309 -22.87 13.26 -53.56
C ASN A 309 -22.29 11.85 -53.60
N LEU A 310 -22.55 11.13 -54.69
CA LEU A 310 -22.07 9.77 -54.95
C LEU A 310 -20.52 9.72 -54.97
N THR A 311 -19.90 9.49 -53.81
CA THR A 311 -18.46 9.24 -53.69
C THR A 311 -18.17 7.79 -54.07
N MET A 312 -17.24 7.55 -54.98
CA MET A 312 -16.97 6.20 -55.49
C MET A 312 -16.23 5.37 -54.43
N GLN A 313 -16.94 4.45 -53.76
CA GLN A 313 -16.33 3.58 -52.76
C GLN A 313 -15.66 2.38 -53.43
N PHE A 314 -14.42 2.08 -53.01
CA PHE A 314 -13.65 0.94 -53.51
C PHE A 314 -13.20 0.04 -52.36
N VAL A 315 -13.24 -1.27 -52.58
CA VAL A 315 -12.60 -2.30 -51.77
C VAL A 315 -11.38 -2.81 -52.52
N PHE A 316 -10.22 -2.77 -51.86
CA PHE A 316 -8.94 -3.14 -52.48
C PHE A 316 -8.51 -4.53 -52.02
N THR A 317 -8.17 -5.39 -52.99
CA THR A 317 -7.73 -6.76 -52.70
C THR A 317 -6.44 -7.12 -53.44
N HIS A 318 -5.58 -7.92 -52.80
CA HIS A 318 -4.33 -8.44 -53.35
C HIS A 318 -4.26 -9.93 -53.00
N SER A 319 -3.87 -10.77 -53.96
CA SER A 319 -3.79 -12.23 -53.76
C SER A 319 -5.05 -12.86 -53.12
N GLY A 320 -6.23 -12.30 -53.41
CA GLY A 320 -7.52 -12.73 -52.84
C GLY A 320 -7.80 -12.31 -51.39
N ARG A 321 -6.98 -11.46 -50.79
CA ARG A 321 -7.16 -10.91 -49.43
C ARG A 321 -7.53 -9.44 -49.48
N LEU A 322 -8.31 -8.97 -48.50
CA LEU A 322 -8.56 -7.56 -48.26
C LEU A 322 -7.27 -6.86 -47.85
N VAL A 323 -7.02 -5.67 -48.42
CA VAL A 323 -5.84 -4.86 -48.13
C VAL A 323 -6.28 -3.58 -47.44
N GLU A 324 -5.80 -3.36 -46.22
CA GLU A 324 -6.26 -2.25 -45.38
C GLU A 324 -5.52 -0.96 -45.70
N ALA A 325 -6.23 0.17 -45.62
CA ALA A 325 -5.68 1.49 -45.97
C ALA A 325 -4.56 1.96 -45.02
N ASP A 326 -4.46 1.37 -43.82
CA ASP A 326 -3.44 1.73 -42.83
C ASP A 326 -2.17 0.88 -42.92
N GLN A 327 -2.17 -0.21 -43.68
CA GLN A 327 -1.02 -1.06 -43.96
C GLN A 327 -0.03 -0.41 -44.95
N THR A 328 1.24 -0.78 -44.84
CA THR A 328 2.27 -0.55 -45.88
C THR A 328 2.31 -1.72 -46.88
N PRO A 329 2.87 -1.52 -48.10
CA PRO A 329 3.07 -2.61 -49.06
C PRO A 329 3.76 -3.85 -48.48
N GLU A 330 4.75 -3.65 -47.60
CA GLU A 330 5.47 -4.74 -46.93
C GLU A 330 4.59 -5.54 -45.96
N GLU A 331 3.70 -4.87 -45.22
CA GLU A 331 2.77 -5.52 -44.28
C GLU A 331 1.63 -6.24 -45.02
N ALA A 332 1.23 -5.72 -46.19
CA ALA A 332 0.27 -6.36 -47.08
C ALA A 332 0.88 -7.48 -47.95
N GLY A 333 2.21 -7.59 -48.02
CA GLY A 333 2.92 -8.57 -48.85
C GLY A 333 2.89 -8.27 -50.35
N VAL A 334 2.83 -6.98 -50.73
CA VAL A 334 2.77 -6.51 -52.13
C VAL A 334 4.18 -6.26 -52.66
N GLU A 335 4.55 -6.95 -53.73
CA GLU A 335 5.87 -6.86 -54.38
C GLU A 335 5.86 -5.94 -55.62
N ASP A 336 7.00 -5.87 -56.32
CA ASP A 336 7.14 -5.05 -57.53
C ASP A 336 6.48 -5.73 -58.73
N GLY A 337 5.62 -5.01 -59.45
CA GLY A 337 4.84 -5.53 -60.56
C GLY A 337 3.50 -6.17 -60.18
N ASP A 338 3.18 -6.26 -58.88
CA ASP A 338 1.94 -6.88 -58.40
C ASP A 338 0.67 -6.13 -58.81
N GLU A 339 -0.43 -6.89 -58.92
CA GLU A 339 -1.77 -6.37 -59.20
C GLU A 339 -2.62 -6.25 -57.92
N ILE A 340 -3.16 -5.06 -57.66
CA ILE A 340 -4.21 -4.82 -56.66
C ILE A 340 -5.54 -4.63 -57.39
N LEU A 341 -6.53 -5.45 -57.07
CA LEU A 341 -7.87 -5.35 -57.61
C LEU A 341 -8.69 -4.33 -56.80
N ALA A 342 -9.06 -3.23 -57.43
CA ALA A 342 -10.00 -2.24 -56.92
C ALA A 342 -11.43 -2.64 -57.35
N VAL A 343 -12.15 -3.26 -56.42
CA VAL A 343 -13.57 -3.60 -56.59
C VAL A 343 -14.38 -2.37 -56.23
N GLU A 344 -15.05 -1.78 -57.22
CA GLU A 344 -16.01 -0.70 -56.96
C GLU A 344 -17.20 -1.28 -56.18
N MET A 345 -17.42 -0.75 -54.98
CA MET A 345 -18.63 -1.00 -54.23
C MET A 345 -19.71 -0.09 -54.81
N MET A 346 -20.41 -0.61 -55.82
CA MET A 346 -21.69 -0.03 -56.20
C MET A 346 -22.62 -0.16 -55.00
N ASP A 347 -23.17 0.96 -54.53
CA ASP A 347 -24.28 0.88 -53.60
C ASP A 347 -25.49 0.31 -54.35
N LEU A 348 -25.78 -0.96 -54.11
CA LEU A 348 -26.93 -1.64 -54.72
C LEU A 348 -28.27 -1.15 -54.12
N THR A 349 -28.24 -0.31 -53.08
CA THR A 349 -29.42 0.43 -52.60
C THR A 349 -29.68 1.71 -53.38
N GLU A 350 -28.75 2.18 -54.23
CA GLU A 350 -28.95 3.29 -55.20
C GLU A 350 -28.73 2.87 -56.67
N GLY A 351 -28.89 1.58 -56.99
CA GLY A 351 -29.04 1.15 -58.39
C GLY A 351 -30.41 1.56 -58.98
N PRO A 352 -30.70 1.27 -60.26
CA PRO A 352 -32.05 1.39 -60.80
C PRO A 352 -33.09 0.44 -60.15
N GLY A 353 -32.63 -0.49 -59.29
CA GLY A 353 -33.46 -1.28 -58.36
C GLY A 353 -33.33 -0.84 -56.89
N GLY A 354 -32.55 0.21 -56.62
CA GLY A 354 -32.60 0.96 -55.36
C GLY A 354 -33.95 1.63 -55.19
N GLU A 355 -34.48 2.23 -56.27
CA GLU A 355 -35.89 2.66 -56.35
C GLU A 355 -36.88 1.53 -56.02
N GLU A 356 -36.55 0.26 -56.33
CA GLU A 356 -37.41 -0.90 -56.07
C GLU A 356 -37.41 -1.32 -54.59
N TRP A 357 -36.30 -1.17 -53.87
CA TRP A 357 -36.22 -1.46 -52.42
C TRP A 357 -36.58 -0.24 -51.55
N GLU A 358 -36.29 0.98 -51.99
CA GLU A 358 -36.81 2.19 -51.36
C GLU A 358 -38.34 2.31 -51.54
N GLU A 359 -38.91 1.80 -52.64
CA GLU A 359 -40.36 1.56 -52.83
C GLU A 359 -40.97 0.58 -51.81
N HIS A 360 -40.16 -0.23 -51.13
CA HIS A 360 -40.61 -1.10 -50.03
C HIS A 360 -40.46 -0.45 -48.64
N VAL A 361 -39.59 0.55 -48.49
CA VAL A 361 -39.40 1.31 -47.23
C VAL A 361 -40.34 2.51 -47.16
N GLU A 362 -40.51 3.27 -48.26
CA GLU A 362 -41.63 4.18 -48.41
C GLU A 362 -42.93 3.38 -48.58
N PRO A 363 -44.04 3.73 -47.91
CA PRO A 363 -45.36 3.16 -48.20
C PRO A 363 -45.91 3.64 -49.55
N ARG A 364 -45.30 3.20 -50.68
CA ARG A 364 -45.76 3.56 -52.02
C ARG A 364 -47.18 3.03 -52.20
N ARG A 365 -48.15 3.96 -52.19
CA ARG A 365 -49.56 3.64 -52.36
C ARG A 365 -49.78 3.17 -53.80
N GLU A 366 -50.05 1.89 -53.96
CA GLU A 366 -50.34 1.30 -55.26
C GLU A 366 -51.49 2.04 -55.95
N LYS A 367 -51.18 2.64 -57.10
CA LYS A 367 -52.16 3.37 -57.91
C LYS A 367 -52.93 2.36 -58.75
N LEU A 368 -54.08 1.92 -58.23
CA LEU A 368 -55.03 1.05 -58.93
C LEU A 368 -55.30 1.59 -60.35
N LYS A 369 -54.76 0.89 -61.37
CA LYS A 369 -55.09 1.18 -62.77
C LYS A 369 -56.53 0.79 -63.03
N LYS A 370 -57.29 1.73 -63.57
CA LYS A 370 -58.73 1.58 -63.82
C LYS A 370 -58.99 0.80 -65.12
N THR A 371 -58.79 -0.52 -65.08
CA THR A 371 -59.29 -1.42 -66.13
C THR A 371 -60.80 -1.56 -66.01
N TRP A 372 -61.52 -0.68 -66.68
CA TRP A 372 -62.92 -0.94 -67.00
C TRP A 372 -62.96 -2.10 -68.00
N ASN A 373 -63.51 -3.23 -67.55
CA ASN A 373 -64.08 -4.22 -68.44
C ASN A 373 -65.61 -4.05 -68.36
N ASP A 374 -66.31 -4.06 -69.49
CA ASP A 374 -67.73 -3.72 -69.56
C ASP A 374 -68.64 -4.83 -68.98
N ASP A 375 -68.12 -6.06 -68.78
CA ASP A 375 -68.80 -7.06 -67.93
C ASP A 375 -68.53 -6.77 -66.43
N PRO A 376 -69.55 -6.36 -65.64
CA PRO A 376 -69.39 -6.10 -64.21
C PRO A 376 -68.97 -7.35 -63.40
N ARG A 377 -69.18 -8.57 -63.91
CA ARG A 377 -68.72 -9.80 -63.23
C ARG A 377 -67.21 -10.00 -63.39
N GLU A 378 -66.66 -9.65 -64.55
CA GLU A 378 -65.23 -9.79 -64.82
C GLU A 378 -64.43 -8.68 -64.15
N ALA A 379 -64.91 -7.42 -64.24
CA ALA A 379 -64.31 -6.31 -63.49
C ALA A 379 -64.22 -6.58 -61.98
N LYS A 380 -65.26 -7.21 -61.39
CA LYS A 380 -65.24 -7.62 -59.97
C LYS A 380 -64.18 -8.68 -59.68
N ARG A 381 -64.00 -9.69 -60.56
CA ARG A 381 -62.96 -10.71 -60.40
C ARG A 381 -61.56 -10.10 -60.48
N THR A 382 -61.29 -9.28 -61.50
CA THR A 382 -60.00 -8.61 -61.68
C THR A 382 -59.63 -7.73 -60.49
N ILE A 383 -60.59 -6.96 -59.95
CA ILE A 383 -60.34 -6.14 -58.75
C ILE A 383 -60.04 -7.03 -57.53
N GLN A 384 -60.76 -8.13 -57.32
CA GLN A 384 -60.50 -9.06 -56.23
C GLN A 384 -59.11 -9.70 -56.35
N GLU A 385 -58.73 -10.17 -57.54
CA GLU A 385 -57.41 -10.78 -57.79
C GLU A 385 -56.25 -9.80 -57.56
N ILE A 386 -56.43 -8.52 -57.91
CA ILE A 386 -55.47 -7.46 -57.58
C ILE A 386 -55.35 -7.31 -56.07
N PHE A 387 -56.46 -7.10 -55.34
CA PHE A 387 -56.43 -6.96 -53.87
C PHE A 387 -55.83 -8.19 -53.17
N ASP A 388 -56.18 -9.40 -53.61
CA ASP A 388 -55.66 -10.65 -53.06
C ASP A 388 -54.15 -10.83 -53.35
N GLY A 389 -53.67 -10.30 -54.48
CA GLY A 389 -52.24 -10.20 -54.80
C GLY A 389 -51.50 -9.25 -53.86
N VAL A 390 -52.01 -8.03 -53.70
CA VAL A 390 -51.44 -7.01 -52.80
C VAL A 390 -51.37 -7.49 -51.35
N VAL A 391 -52.46 -8.06 -50.84
CA VAL A 391 -52.52 -8.60 -49.48
C VAL A 391 -51.51 -9.74 -49.30
N ARG A 392 -51.30 -10.59 -50.32
CA ARG A 392 -50.35 -11.70 -50.29
C ARG A 392 -48.90 -11.23 -50.28
N GLU A 393 -48.53 -10.27 -51.11
CA GLU A 393 -47.15 -9.72 -51.10
C GLU A 393 -46.87 -8.92 -49.83
N ARG A 394 -47.82 -8.12 -49.34
CA ARG A 394 -47.69 -7.46 -48.03
C ARG A 394 -47.55 -8.46 -46.88
N LEU A 395 -48.26 -9.59 -46.92
CA LEU A 395 -48.14 -10.64 -45.90
C LEU A 395 -46.78 -11.36 -45.97
N LYS A 396 -46.25 -11.63 -47.17
CA LYS A 396 -44.90 -12.20 -47.37
C LYS A 396 -43.82 -11.25 -46.83
N GLU A 397 -43.95 -9.95 -47.09
CA GLU A 397 -42.99 -8.96 -46.60
C GLU A 397 -43.01 -8.87 -45.07
N VAL A 398 -44.20 -8.85 -44.45
CA VAL A 398 -44.34 -8.95 -42.99
C VAL A 398 -43.65 -10.22 -42.47
N LEU A 399 -43.90 -11.39 -43.07
CA LEU A 399 -43.25 -12.64 -42.66
C LEU A 399 -41.72 -12.56 -42.77
N ARG A 400 -41.17 -11.97 -43.84
CA ARG A 400 -39.72 -11.74 -43.98
C ARG A 400 -39.14 -10.82 -42.90
N GLN A 401 -39.84 -9.75 -42.56
CA GLN A 401 -39.42 -8.86 -41.48
C GLN A 401 -39.43 -9.56 -40.13
N TYR A 402 -40.42 -10.43 -39.87
CA TYR A 402 -40.44 -11.27 -38.67
C TYR A 402 -39.29 -12.29 -38.66
N GLU A 403 -38.99 -12.98 -39.77
CA GLU A 403 -37.83 -13.90 -39.85
C GLU A 403 -36.49 -13.17 -39.63
N LEU A 404 -36.32 -11.99 -40.22
CA LEU A 404 -35.10 -11.19 -40.06
C LEU A 404 -34.93 -10.72 -38.61
N ARG A 405 -36.02 -10.27 -37.99
CA ARG A 405 -36.06 -9.89 -36.57
C ARG A 405 -35.72 -11.07 -35.66
N GLU A 406 -36.25 -12.26 -35.95
CA GLU A 406 -35.98 -13.46 -35.15
C GLU A 406 -34.51 -13.88 -35.23
N ARG A 407 -33.92 -13.91 -36.43
CA ARG A 407 -32.47 -14.16 -36.61
C ARG A 407 -31.61 -13.11 -35.89
N HIS A 408 -32.01 -11.85 -35.90
CA HIS A 408 -31.31 -10.80 -35.16
C HIS A 408 -31.35 -11.07 -33.65
N PHE A 409 -32.52 -11.40 -33.08
CA PHE A 409 -32.64 -11.76 -31.67
C PHE A 409 -31.82 -13.01 -31.32
N GLU A 410 -31.84 -14.05 -32.15
CA GLU A 410 -31.06 -15.28 -31.93
C GLU A 410 -29.55 -14.98 -31.84
N CYS A 411 -29.03 -14.12 -32.72
CA CYS A 411 -27.64 -13.66 -32.68
C CYS A 411 -27.33 -12.83 -31.42
N VAL A 412 -28.23 -11.94 -30.99
CA VAL A 412 -28.07 -11.15 -29.77
C VAL A 412 -28.09 -12.03 -28.52
N ILE A 413 -29.02 -12.99 -28.44
CA ILE A 413 -29.12 -13.96 -27.34
C ILE A 413 -27.84 -14.79 -27.25
N ARG A 414 -27.41 -15.41 -28.36
CA ARG A 414 -26.16 -16.19 -28.43
C ARG A 414 -24.94 -15.38 -27.98
N SER A 415 -24.84 -14.12 -28.41
CA SER A 415 -23.76 -13.23 -27.98
C SER A 415 -23.78 -12.98 -26.46
N LYS A 416 -24.96 -12.78 -25.88
CA LYS A 416 -25.12 -12.58 -24.43
C LYS A 416 -24.91 -13.86 -23.61
N GLU A 417 -25.28 -15.03 -24.13
CA GLU A 417 -24.95 -16.31 -23.50
C GLU A 417 -23.43 -16.53 -23.42
N LEU A 418 -22.70 -16.23 -24.50
CA LEU A 418 -21.23 -16.30 -24.52
C LEU A 418 -20.58 -15.30 -23.55
N GLU A 419 -21.11 -14.08 -23.46
CA GLU A 419 -20.65 -13.05 -22.50
C GLU A 419 -20.83 -13.51 -21.05
N VAL A 420 -21.96 -14.13 -20.73
CA VAL A 420 -22.24 -14.72 -19.40
C VAL A 420 -21.33 -15.92 -19.12
N LEU A 421 -21.13 -16.82 -20.08
CA LEU A 421 -20.23 -17.97 -19.93
C LEU A 421 -18.78 -17.54 -19.69
N LEU A 422 -18.28 -16.56 -20.45
CA LEU A 422 -16.94 -16.00 -20.27
C LEU A 422 -16.78 -15.35 -18.88
N SER A 423 -17.79 -14.57 -18.46
CA SER A 423 -17.81 -13.93 -17.14
C SER A 423 -17.81 -14.95 -15.99
N ARG A 424 -18.59 -16.04 -16.14
CA ARG A 424 -18.65 -17.14 -15.18
C ARG A 424 -17.35 -17.93 -15.12
N ALA A 425 -16.68 -18.16 -16.25
CA ALA A 425 -15.38 -18.82 -16.31
C ALA A 425 -14.31 -18.01 -15.56
N ARG A 426 -14.21 -16.70 -15.82
CA ARG A 426 -13.29 -15.79 -15.10
C ARG A 426 -13.55 -15.75 -13.59
N ALA A 427 -14.82 -15.72 -13.18
CA ALA A 427 -15.18 -15.75 -11.76
C ALA A 427 -14.81 -17.08 -11.09
N ALA A 428 -14.95 -18.21 -11.80
CA ALA A 428 -14.54 -19.53 -11.30
C ALA A 428 -13.00 -19.64 -11.17
N GLU A 429 -12.25 -19.14 -12.14
CA GLU A 429 -10.78 -19.09 -12.11
C GLU A 429 -10.26 -18.24 -10.95
N GLN A 430 -10.79 -17.02 -10.76
CA GLN A 430 -10.45 -16.17 -9.62
C GLN A 430 -10.79 -16.82 -8.27
N LYS A 431 -11.95 -17.50 -8.17
CA LYS A 431 -12.33 -18.25 -6.98
C LYS A 431 -11.36 -19.39 -6.69
N GLN A 432 -10.94 -20.14 -7.71
CA GLN A 432 -9.99 -21.24 -7.56
C GLN A 432 -8.60 -20.74 -7.10
N LEU A 433 -8.13 -19.60 -7.62
CA LEU A 433 -6.89 -18.98 -7.15
C LEU A 433 -7.00 -18.56 -5.68
N ALA A 434 -8.10 -17.90 -5.29
CA ALA A 434 -8.34 -17.52 -3.90
C ALA A 434 -8.47 -18.72 -2.94
N GLU A 435 -9.10 -19.82 -3.38
CA GLU A 435 -9.20 -21.07 -2.60
C GLU A 435 -7.83 -21.75 -2.43
N ASN A 436 -6.98 -21.72 -3.47
CA ASN A 436 -5.60 -22.21 -3.41
C ASN A 436 -4.72 -21.36 -2.47
N GLU A 437 -4.85 -20.04 -2.49
CA GLU A 437 -4.14 -19.15 -1.57
C GLU A 437 -4.61 -19.33 -0.13
N ARG A 438 -5.92 -19.44 0.08
CA ARG A 438 -6.49 -19.76 1.40
C ARG A 438 -5.97 -21.09 1.93
N SER A 439 -5.95 -22.15 1.13
CA SER A 439 -5.42 -23.45 1.57
C SER A 439 -3.93 -23.40 1.93
N LYS A 440 -3.13 -22.52 1.31
CA LYS A 440 -1.75 -22.28 1.71
C LYS A 440 -1.67 -21.51 3.04
N ALA A 441 -2.52 -20.50 3.23
CA ALA A 441 -2.59 -19.74 4.48
C ALA A 441 -3.05 -20.61 5.66
N ASP A 442 -4.09 -21.43 5.47
CA ASP A 442 -4.60 -22.36 6.49
C ASP A 442 -3.48 -23.33 6.94
N LYS A 443 -2.70 -23.90 5.99
CA LYS A 443 -1.54 -24.76 6.31
C LYS A 443 -0.41 -24.02 7.05
N GLN A 444 -0.12 -22.78 6.66
CA GLN A 444 0.86 -21.96 7.38
C GLN A 444 0.37 -21.62 8.80
N GLU A 445 -0.94 -21.43 9.00
CA GLU A 445 -1.51 -21.25 10.32
C GLU A 445 -1.40 -22.54 11.16
N GLU A 446 -1.70 -23.71 10.60
CA GLU A 446 -1.49 -25.01 11.25
C GLU A 446 -0.02 -25.22 11.67
N GLU A 447 0.95 -24.91 10.79
CA GLU A 447 2.38 -24.96 11.11
C GLU A 447 2.76 -23.98 12.24
N ILE A 448 2.23 -22.75 12.22
CA ILE A 448 2.46 -21.75 13.28
C ILE A 448 1.83 -22.20 14.61
N GLN A 449 0.63 -22.79 14.58
CA GLN A 449 -0.03 -23.33 15.77
C GLN A 449 0.77 -24.50 16.36
N GLN A 450 1.28 -25.41 15.51
CA GLN A 450 2.14 -26.52 15.94
C GLN A 450 3.45 -26.01 16.55
N LEU A 451 4.15 -25.06 15.91
CA LEU A 451 5.38 -24.47 16.45
C LEU A 451 5.16 -23.72 17.77
N ARG A 452 3.99 -23.08 17.95
CA ARG A 452 3.61 -22.46 19.23
C ARG A 452 3.39 -23.49 20.32
N LYS A 453 2.75 -24.62 19.99
CA LYS A 453 2.55 -25.74 20.92
C LYS A 453 3.89 -26.38 21.31
N ASP A 454 4.76 -26.66 20.35
CA ASP A 454 6.10 -27.21 20.60
C ASP A 454 6.94 -26.27 21.48
N LEU A 455 6.79 -24.96 21.32
CA LEU A 455 7.42 -23.95 22.19
C LEU A 455 6.87 -23.98 23.62
N ASP A 456 5.55 -24.11 23.80
CA ASP A 456 4.91 -24.21 25.12
C ASP A 456 5.32 -25.51 25.82
N ASP A 457 5.28 -26.66 25.13
CA ASP A 457 5.74 -27.96 25.64
C ASP A 457 7.24 -27.92 26.03
N ALA A 458 8.07 -27.18 25.28
CA ALA A 458 9.47 -26.96 25.63
C ALA A 458 9.64 -26.04 26.87
N GLN A 459 8.87 -24.96 26.98
CA GLN A 459 8.87 -24.05 28.14
C GLN A 459 8.38 -24.76 29.41
N ASN A 460 7.28 -25.52 29.33
CA ASN A 460 6.78 -26.37 30.41
C ASN A 460 7.83 -27.41 30.82
N GLY A 461 8.50 -28.03 29.84
CA GLY A 461 9.61 -28.96 30.08
C GLY A 461 10.81 -28.32 30.80
N GLN A 462 11.18 -27.08 30.45
CA GLN A 462 12.24 -26.34 31.13
C GLN A 462 11.83 -25.96 32.56
N THR A 463 10.59 -25.49 32.76
CA THR A 463 10.04 -25.16 34.08
C THR A 463 10.08 -26.37 35.03
N MET A 464 9.64 -27.56 34.54
CA MET A 464 9.74 -28.79 35.33
C MET A 464 11.19 -29.17 35.72
N LEU A 465 12.17 -28.94 34.85
CA LEU A 465 13.59 -29.18 35.16
C LEU A 465 14.11 -28.19 36.22
N ILE A 466 13.68 -26.92 36.16
CA ILE A 466 13.99 -25.90 37.17
C ILE A 466 13.39 -26.29 38.52
N ASP A 467 12.13 -26.71 38.58
CA ASP A 467 11.46 -27.13 39.82
C ASP A 467 12.11 -28.38 40.43
N LYS A 468 12.53 -29.34 39.60
CA LYS A 468 13.34 -30.49 40.03
C LYS A 468 14.69 -30.08 40.61
N LEU A 469 15.37 -29.13 39.98
CA LEU A 469 16.64 -28.59 40.48
C LEU A 469 16.46 -27.85 41.80
N ILE A 470 15.43 -27.01 41.94
CA ILE A 470 15.08 -26.31 43.18
C ILE A 470 14.78 -27.33 44.30
N THR A 471 14.05 -28.39 43.99
CA THR A 471 13.74 -29.47 44.95
C THR A 471 15.01 -30.20 45.39
N CYS A 472 15.89 -30.55 44.45
CA CYS A 472 17.19 -31.15 44.75
C CYS A 472 18.04 -30.25 45.67
N CYS A 473 18.15 -28.95 45.37
CA CYS A 473 18.86 -27.99 46.22
C CYS A 473 18.27 -27.91 47.64
N LYS A 474 16.93 -27.88 47.78
CA LYS A 474 16.26 -27.89 49.09
C LYS A 474 16.55 -29.16 49.89
N GLU A 475 16.55 -30.33 49.23
CA GLU A 475 16.87 -31.60 49.89
C GLU A 475 18.33 -31.68 50.35
N ILE A 476 19.28 -31.18 49.56
CA ILE A 476 20.70 -31.09 49.93
C ILE A 476 20.89 -30.21 51.18
N ILE A 477 20.21 -29.06 51.23
CA ILE A 477 20.26 -28.12 52.35
C ILE A 477 19.66 -28.75 53.63
N GLN A 478 18.55 -29.51 53.52
CA GLN A 478 17.91 -30.13 54.68
C GLN A 478 18.61 -31.41 55.17
N LYS A 479 19.22 -32.20 54.28
CA LYS A 479 19.86 -33.49 54.61
C LYS A 479 21.12 -33.71 53.75
N PRO A 480 22.28 -33.17 54.17
CA PRO A 480 23.54 -33.33 53.44
C PRO A 480 24.03 -34.78 53.49
N ASN A 481 23.76 -35.56 52.44
CA ASN A 481 24.30 -36.91 52.23
C ASN A 481 24.91 -36.98 50.83
N ALA A 482 26.23 -37.21 50.77
CA ALA A 482 27.00 -37.13 49.53
C ALA A 482 26.57 -38.17 48.47
N GLU A 483 26.31 -39.42 48.85
CA GLU A 483 25.85 -40.45 47.88
C GLU A 483 24.48 -40.11 47.32
N ARG A 484 23.54 -39.69 48.18
CA ARG A 484 22.18 -39.34 47.76
C ARG A 484 22.18 -38.12 46.83
N THR A 485 23.05 -37.16 47.12
CA THR A 485 23.29 -35.97 46.29
C THR A 485 23.88 -36.34 44.92
N GLN A 486 24.87 -37.23 44.88
CA GLN A 486 25.46 -37.71 43.61
C GLN A 486 24.44 -38.45 42.74
N ARG A 487 23.58 -39.31 43.33
CA ARG A 487 22.50 -40.00 42.60
C ARG A 487 21.47 -39.02 42.02
N LEU A 488 21.13 -37.96 42.76
CA LEU A 488 20.25 -36.87 42.28
C LEU A 488 20.85 -36.13 41.08
N PHE A 489 22.11 -35.71 41.15
CA PHE A 489 22.79 -35.05 40.02
C PHE A 489 22.98 -35.97 38.81
N ALA A 490 23.22 -37.26 39.00
CA ALA A 490 23.28 -38.23 37.91
C ALA A 490 21.94 -38.37 37.18
N SER A 491 20.84 -38.49 37.93
CA SER A 491 19.47 -38.53 37.38
C SER A 491 19.12 -37.26 36.60
N LEU A 492 19.43 -36.08 37.16
CA LEU A 492 19.17 -34.80 36.50
C LEU A 492 19.98 -34.64 35.20
N ARG A 493 21.19 -35.20 35.15
CA ARG A 493 22.06 -35.22 33.96
C ARG A 493 21.53 -36.16 32.88
N GLU A 494 21.08 -37.35 33.25
CA GLU A 494 20.44 -38.28 32.30
C GLU A 494 19.15 -37.69 31.71
N GLU A 495 18.35 -37.00 32.52
CA GLU A 495 17.11 -36.36 32.07
C GLU A 495 17.39 -35.17 31.12
N LEU A 496 18.46 -34.41 31.36
CA LEU A 496 18.96 -33.37 30.44
C LEU A 496 19.46 -33.96 29.12
N GLU A 497 20.22 -35.06 29.12
CA GLU A 497 20.68 -35.73 27.90
C GLU A 497 19.52 -36.35 27.10
N LYS A 498 18.49 -36.89 27.77
CA LYS A 498 17.25 -37.39 27.11
C LYS A 498 16.43 -36.28 26.45
N LYS A 499 16.44 -35.07 27.01
CA LYS A 499 15.70 -33.90 26.50
C LYS A 499 16.52 -33.02 25.55
N ALA A 500 17.80 -33.31 25.32
CA ALA A 500 18.61 -32.61 24.34
C ALA A 500 17.97 -32.73 22.94
N PRO A 501 17.79 -31.62 22.20
CA PRO A 501 17.08 -31.65 20.93
C PRO A 501 17.84 -32.52 19.92
N ARG A 502 17.22 -33.62 19.47
CA ARG A 502 17.76 -34.41 18.37
C ARG A 502 17.88 -33.50 17.15
N GLY A 503 19.10 -33.37 16.63
CA GLY A 503 19.45 -32.32 15.69
C GLY A 503 18.49 -32.22 14.50
N VAL A 504 18.18 -30.98 14.13
CA VAL A 504 17.41 -30.62 12.94
C VAL A 504 17.90 -31.43 11.75
N LYS A 505 17.05 -32.34 11.23
CA LYS A 505 17.32 -32.99 9.95
C LYS A 505 17.38 -31.90 8.88
N LYS A 506 18.53 -31.78 8.21
CA LYS A 506 18.65 -30.89 7.04
C LYS A 506 17.55 -31.25 6.03
N PRO A 507 16.87 -30.28 5.40
CA PRO A 507 16.02 -30.57 4.27
C PRO A 507 16.89 -31.18 3.16
N VAL A 508 16.46 -32.33 2.65
CA VAL A 508 17.07 -32.94 1.47
C VAL A 508 16.68 -32.07 0.28
N THR A 509 17.65 -31.35 -0.27
CA THR A 509 17.59 -30.85 -1.65
C THR A 509 17.89 -32.04 -2.56
N ASP A 510 16.86 -32.60 -3.18
CA ASP A 510 17.00 -33.57 -4.28
C ASP A 510 16.58 -32.93 -5.61
N ALA A 511 16.99 -33.57 -6.71
CA ALA A 511 17.23 -32.94 -7.99
C ALA A 511 15.99 -32.43 -8.75
N GLY A 512 16.24 -31.47 -9.64
CA GLY A 512 15.37 -31.21 -10.79
C GLY A 512 15.40 -32.39 -11.79
N PRO A 513 14.43 -32.44 -12.71
CA PRO A 513 14.12 -33.66 -13.46
C PRO A 513 15.13 -33.98 -14.56
N ASP A 514 15.51 -35.25 -14.67
CA ASP A 514 16.25 -35.80 -15.81
C ASP A 514 15.27 -36.21 -16.93
N PRO A 515 15.55 -35.95 -18.23
CA PRO A 515 14.58 -36.15 -19.30
C PRO A 515 14.81 -37.45 -20.07
N GLN A 516 14.01 -38.48 -19.82
CA GLN A 516 13.97 -39.66 -20.69
C GLN A 516 12.67 -40.46 -20.58
N GLU A 517 11.68 -40.11 -21.41
CA GLU A 517 10.68 -41.09 -21.85
C GLU A 517 10.19 -40.73 -23.26
N ALA A 518 10.90 -41.27 -24.25
CA ALA A 518 10.49 -41.28 -25.65
C ALA A 518 10.68 -42.70 -26.19
N GLN A 519 9.66 -43.15 -26.93
CA GLN A 519 9.55 -44.40 -27.71
C GLN A 519 9.13 -45.72 -27.00
N VAL A 520 7.90 -46.10 -27.39
CA VAL A 520 7.44 -47.46 -27.77
C VAL A 520 7.12 -48.43 -26.62
N GLY A 521 5.92 -49.02 -26.56
CA GLY A 521 4.76 -48.86 -27.44
C GLY A 521 3.59 -49.78 -27.06
N GLY A 522 2.44 -49.61 -27.72
CA GLY A 522 1.19 -50.34 -27.50
C GLY A 522 0.02 -49.64 -28.19
#